data_AF-A0A316HRG5-F1
#
_entry.id   AF-A0A316HRG5-F1
#
_cell.length_a   1.000
_cell.length_b   1.000
_cell.length_c   1.000
_cell.angle_alpha   90.00
_cell.angle_beta   90.00
_cell.angle_gamma   90.00
#
_symmetry.space_group_name_H-M   'P 1'
#
loop_
_entity.id
_entity.type
_entity.pdbx_description
1 polymer ?
#
loop_
_entity_poly.entity_id
_entity_poly.type
_entity_poly.pdbx_seq_one_letter_code
_entity_poly.pdbx_strand_id
1 'polypeptide(L)'
;MSTKNSTTVSAAGSVALDDLAHDVELLRIVEESIKSQSKLKDELRSRLKERLGDQVTGTINGLAVVEYTNDSRVFTSPKLVQERFPDVARMCEDIIPVRKFKLLPAA
;
A
#
# COMPACT_ATOMS: atom_id res chain seq x y z
N MET A 1 -4.17 -9.89 -48.25
CA MET A 1 -3.87 -8.97 -47.15
C MET A 1 -3.37 -9.80 -45.98
N SER A 2 -2.07 -9.73 -45.69
CA SER A 2 -1.42 -10.60 -44.70
C SER A 2 -1.53 -10.00 -43.31
N THR A 3 -2.31 -10.64 -42.44
CA THR A 3 -2.27 -10.43 -41.00
C THR A 3 -0.98 -11.05 -40.48
N LYS A 4 0.03 -10.22 -40.15
CA LYS A 4 1.28 -10.70 -39.55
C LYS A 4 1.00 -11.07 -38.09
N ASN A 5 0.90 -12.37 -37.82
CA ASN A 5 1.11 -12.92 -36.47
C ASN A 5 2.54 -12.58 -36.05
N SER A 6 2.69 -11.61 -35.17
CA SER A 6 3.95 -11.36 -34.49
C SER A 6 4.03 -12.33 -33.30
N THR A 7 4.51 -13.55 -33.58
CA THR A 7 4.83 -14.55 -32.55
C THR A 7 6.11 -14.10 -31.85
N THR A 8 5.98 -13.50 -30.66
CA THR A 8 7.11 -13.25 -29.77
C THR A 8 7.57 -14.55 -29.12
N VAL A 9 8.82 -14.88 -29.34
CA VAL A 9 9.50 -16.08 -28.85
C VAL A 9 9.63 -15.98 -27.32
N SER A 10 9.10 -16.96 -26.59
CA SER A 10 9.16 -17.04 -25.13
C SER A 10 10.59 -17.39 -24.68
N ALA A 11 11.28 -16.41 -24.09
CA ALA A 11 12.32 -16.70 -23.10
C ALA A 11 11.60 -17.21 -21.84
N ALA A 12 12.00 -18.36 -21.32
CA ALA A 12 11.28 -19.05 -20.24
C ALA A 12 10.97 -18.10 -19.06
N GLY A 13 9.69 -17.77 -18.88
CA GLY A 13 9.18 -16.96 -17.78
C GLY A 13 8.88 -15.49 -18.07
N SER A 14 9.09 -14.98 -19.29
CA SER A 14 8.69 -13.61 -19.66
C SER A 14 7.52 -13.58 -20.67
N VAL A 15 6.68 -12.55 -20.54
CA VAL A 15 5.56 -12.25 -21.45
C VAL A 15 5.75 -10.82 -21.94
N ALA A 16 5.63 -10.61 -23.25
CA ALA A 16 5.66 -9.30 -23.87
C ALA A 16 4.38 -8.53 -23.54
N LEU A 17 4.50 -7.25 -23.17
CA LEU A 17 3.39 -6.36 -22.81
C LEU A 17 3.42 -5.07 -23.66
N ASP A 18 4.01 -5.12 -24.86
CA ASP A 18 4.16 -3.95 -25.73
C ASP A 18 2.82 -3.28 -26.07
N ASP A 19 1.75 -4.08 -26.17
CA ASP A 19 0.38 -3.64 -26.40
C ASP A 19 -0.23 -2.89 -25.20
N LEU A 20 0.31 -3.10 -23.99
CA LEU A 20 -0.10 -2.45 -22.75
C LEU A 20 0.90 -1.36 -22.29
N ALA A 21 1.82 -0.94 -23.16
CA ALA A 21 2.81 0.08 -22.81
C ALA A 21 2.18 1.38 -22.30
N HIS A 22 1.03 1.77 -22.86
CA HIS A 22 0.27 2.94 -22.40
C HIS A 22 -0.24 2.77 -20.97
N ASP A 23 -0.81 1.60 -20.65
CA ASP A 23 -1.37 1.31 -19.32
C ASP A 23 -0.28 1.28 -18.25
N VAL A 24 0.90 0.75 -18.58
CA VAL A 24 2.08 0.74 -17.70
C VAL A 24 2.51 2.16 -17.36
N GLU A 25 2.53 3.08 -18.34
CA GLU A 25 2.91 4.47 -18.11
C GLU A 25 1.83 5.23 -17.32
N LEU A 26 0.54 5.01 -17.64
CA LEU A 26 -0.55 5.60 -16.87
C LEU A 26 -0.49 5.15 -15.40
N LEU A 27 -0.22 3.86 -15.15
CA LEU A 27 -0.05 3.34 -13.81
C LEU A 27 1.12 4.03 -13.08
N ARG A 28 2.24 4.28 -13.77
CA ARG A 28 3.39 5.00 -13.20
C ARG A 28 3.00 6.40 -12.72
N ILE A 29 2.29 7.15 -13.55
CA ILE A 29 1.81 8.50 -13.23
C ILE A 29 0.86 8.47 -12.02
N VAL A 30 -0.05 7.49 -11.99
CA VAL A 30 -0.99 7.33 -10.88
C VAL A 30 -0.26 6.99 -9.57
N GLU A 31 0.70 6.06 -9.59
CA GLU A 31 1.48 5.71 -8.39
C GLU A 31 2.28 6.91 -7.85
N GLU A 32 2.86 7.73 -8.73
CA GLU A 32 3.56 8.95 -8.34
C GLU A 32 2.59 10.00 -7.76
N SER A 33 1.41 10.16 -8.35
CA SER A 33 0.36 11.04 -7.85
C SER A 33 -0.10 10.60 -6.45
N ILE A 34 -0.36 9.30 -6.25
CA ILE A 34 -0.73 8.75 -4.93
C ILE A 34 0.36 9.02 -3.89
N LYS A 35 1.63 8.88 -4.26
CA LYS A 35 2.76 9.15 -3.36
C LYS A 35 2.79 10.62 -2.95
N SER A 36 2.68 11.54 -3.90
CA SER A 36 2.67 12.99 -3.62
C SER A 36 1.46 13.41 -2.78
N GLN A 37 0.26 12.93 -3.11
CA GLN A 37 -0.96 13.19 -2.35
C GLN A 37 -0.90 12.60 -0.94
N SER A 38 -0.31 11.41 -0.77
CA SER A 38 -0.11 10.80 0.54
C SER A 38 0.83 11.64 1.40
N LYS A 39 1.93 12.12 0.83
CA LYS A 39 2.84 13.04 1.53
C LYS A 39 2.13 14.32 1.98
N LEU A 40 1.40 14.96 1.07
CA LEU A 40 0.64 16.18 1.38
C LEU A 40 -0.41 15.95 2.46
N LYS A 41 -1.15 14.83 2.38
CA LYS A 41 -2.13 14.42 3.40
C LYS A 41 -1.47 14.28 4.77
N ASP A 42 -0.31 13.65 4.85
CA ASP A 42 0.40 13.44 6.11
C ASP A 42 0.96 14.75 6.69
N GLU A 43 1.45 15.67 5.83
CA GLU A 43 1.87 17.01 6.22
C GLU A 43 0.69 17.85 6.77
N LEU A 44 -0.46 17.83 6.09
CA LEU A 44 -1.67 18.51 6.53
C LEU A 44 -2.17 17.95 7.87
N ARG A 45 -2.24 16.62 7.98
CA ARG A 45 -2.64 15.96 9.23
C ARG A 45 -1.71 16.31 10.38
N SER A 46 -0.39 16.32 10.14
CA SER A 46 0.59 16.66 11.17
C SER A 46 0.37 18.08 11.69
N ARG A 47 0.21 19.06 10.79
CA ARG A 47 -0.10 20.44 11.17
C ARG A 47 -1.40 20.57 11.96
N LEU A 48 -2.46 19.88 11.54
CA LEU A 48 -3.73 19.90 12.26
C LEU A 48 -3.62 19.27 13.65
N LYS A 49 -2.92 18.14 13.77
CA LYS A 49 -2.66 17.46 15.06
C LYS A 49 -1.84 18.32 16.01
N GLU A 50 -0.77 18.93 15.51
CA GLU A 50 0.07 19.85 16.28
C GLU A 50 -0.76 21.04 16.79
N ARG A 51 -1.61 21.62 15.93
CA ARG A 51 -2.47 22.73 16.32
C ARG A 51 -3.55 22.32 17.33
N LEU A 52 -4.07 21.10 17.21
CA LEU A 52 -5.10 20.55 18.08
C LEU A 52 -4.56 20.24 19.49
N GLY A 53 -3.29 19.86 19.60
CA GLY A 53 -2.63 19.58 20.89
C GLY A 53 -3.36 18.47 21.66
N ASP A 54 -3.69 18.73 22.92
CA ASP A 54 -4.40 17.79 23.80
C ASP A 54 -5.94 17.88 23.67
N GLN A 55 -6.45 18.76 22.82
CA GLN A 55 -7.90 18.94 22.66
C GLN A 55 -8.49 17.81 21.83
N VAL A 56 -9.69 17.36 22.20
CA VAL A 56 -10.36 16.25 21.50
C VAL A 56 -10.94 16.72 20.15
N THR A 57 -11.43 17.95 20.03
CA THR A 57 -12.16 18.42 18.84
C THR A 57 -11.62 19.77 18.33
N GLY A 58 -11.41 19.88 17.02
CA GLY A 58 -11.08 21.13 16.34
C GLY A 58 -12.25 21.66 15.52
N THR A 59 -12.46 22.98 15.55
CA THR A 59 -13.59 23.65 14.90
C THR A 59 -13.16 24.69 13.86
N ILE A 60 -14.02 24.93 12.85
CA ILE A 60 -13.95 26.06 11.92
C ILE A 60 -15.31 26.74 11.93
N ASN A 61 -15.35 28.06 12.16
CA ASN A 61 -16.60 28.83 12.28
C ASN A 61 -17.60 28.24 13.31
N GLY A 62 -17.08 27.67 14.40
CA GLY A 62 -17.90 27.03 15.44
C GLY A 62 -18.40 25.63 15.10
N LEU A 63 -18.11 25.09 13.91
CA LEU A 63 -18.47 23.73 13.49
C LEU A 63 -17.29 22.78 13.68
N ALA A 64 -17.53 21.62 14.28
CA ALA A 64 -16.51 20.58 14.43
C ALA A 64 -16.11 19.99 13.07
N VAL A 65 -14.80 19.91 12.81
CA VAL A 65 -14.25 19.42 11.54
C VAL A 65 -13.18 18.33 11.71
N VAL A 66 -12.58 18.22 12.90
CA VAL A 66 -11.59 17.19 13.23
C VAL A 66 -11.76 16.74 14.66
N GLU A 67 -11.45 15.48 14.95
CA GLU A 67 -11.56 14.88 16.28
C GLU A 67 -10.43 13.86 16.50
N TYR A 68 -9.93 13.76 17.73
CA TYR A 68 -9.16 12.62 18.20
C TYR A 68 -10.10 11.56 18.77
N THR A 69 -10.06 10.36 18.19
CA THR A 69 -10.71 9.18 18.78
C THR A 69 -9.65 8.26 19.38
N ASN A 70 -9.90 7.81 20.62
CA ASN A 70 -9.05 6.85 21.31
C ASN A 70 -9.74 5.47 21.26
N ASP A 71 -9.27 4.59 20.38
CA ASP A 71 -9.74 3.21 20.30
C ASP A 71 -8.69 2.26 20.87
N SER A 72 -9.12 1.36 21.75
CA SER A 72 -8.28 0.26 22.24
C SER A 72 -8.39 -0.92 21.29
N ARG A 73 -7.26 -1.38 20.75
CA ARG A 73 -7.18 -2.60 19.96
C ARG A 73 -6.46 -3.68 20.75
N VAL A 74 -7.12 -4.81 20.96
CA VAL A 74 -6.48 -6.03 21.49
C VAL A 74 -5.83 -6.76 20.33
N PHE A 75 -4.52 -6.97 20.39
CA PHE A 75 -3.79 -7.80 19.44
C PHE A 75 -2.94 -8.82 20.19
N THR A 76 -2.91 -10.04 19.69
CA THR A 76 -1.97 -11.05 20.15
C THR A 76 -0.62 -10.75 19.53
N SER A 77 0.43 -10.60 20.35
CA SER A 77 1.79 -10.41 19.84
C SER A 77 2.35 -11.74 19.32
N PRO A 78 2.53 -11.93 17.99
CA PRO A 78 3.00 -13.21 17.44
C PRO A 78 4.41 -13.56 17.93
N LYS A 79 5.27 -12.55 18.10
CA LYS A 79 6.63 -12.70 18.63
C LYS A 79 6.64 -13.34 20.01
N LEU A 80 5.85 -12.79 20.94
CA LEU A 80 5.71 -13.36 22.30
C LEU A 80 5.13 -14.77 22.29
N VAL A 81 4.20 -15.09 21.37
CA VAL A 81 3.68 -16.46 21.23
C VAL A 81 4.77 -17.40 20.74
N GLN A 82 5.55 -17.00 19.74
CA GLN A 82 6.68 -17.77 19.21
C GLN A 82 7.78 -17.99 20.26
N GLU A 83 8.10 -16.97 21.07
CA GLU A 83 9.13 -17.06 22.11
C GLU A 83 8.71 -17.96 23.28
N ARG A 84 7.43 -17.91 23.69
CA ARG A 84 6.93 -18.62 24.88
C ARG A 84 6.34 -20.00 24.58
N PHE A 85 5.79 -20.19 23.39
CA PHE A 85 5.10 -21.42 22.97
C PHE A 85 5.50 -21.80 21.52
N PRO A 86 6.79 -22.08 21.26
CA PRO A 86 7.30 -22.28 19.91
C PRO A 86 6.64 -23.47 19.19
N ASP A 87 6.34 -24.56 19.89
CA ASP A 87 5.74 -25.75 19.28
C ASP A 87 4.32 -25.47 18.79
N VAL A 88 3.52 -24.74 19.58
CA VAL A 88 2.16 -24.32 19.20
C VAL A 88 2.21 -23.34 18.05
N ALA A 89 3.15 -22.38 18.08
CA ALA A 89 3.31 -21.42 17.00
C ALA A 89 3.57 -22.13 15.65
N ARG A 90 4.47 -23.13 15.64
CA ARG A 90 4.79 -23.93 14.44
C ARG A 90 3.62 -24.77 13.96
N MET A 91 2.83 -25.34 14.87
CA MET A 91 1.61 -26.08 14.49
C MET A 91 0.56 -25.20 13.81
N CYS A 92 0.60 -23.89 14.05
CA CYS A 92 -0.32 -22.92 13.47
C CYS A 92 0.26 -22.15 12.27
N GLU A 93 1.49 -22.45 11.84
CA GLU A 93 2.09 -21.84 10.66
C GLU A 93 1.43 -22.38 9.39
N ASP A 94 0.97 -21.46 8.54
CA ASP A 94 0.54 -21.77 7.18
C ASP A 94 1.38 -20.95 6.19
N ILE A 95 1.89 -21.60 5.15
CA ILE A 95 2.75 -20.99 4.15
C ILE A 95 1.95 -20.84 2.87
N ILE A 96 1.44 -19.64 2.65
CA ILE A 96 0.67 -19.31 1.45
C ILE A 96 1.59 -18.56 0.46
N PRO A 97 1.89 -19.11 -0.73
CA PRO A 97 2.69 -18.42 -1.72
C PRO A 97 1.91 -17.20 -2.27
N VAL A 98 2.49 -16.00 -2.15
CA VAL A 98 1.91 -14.76 -2.66
C VAL A 98 2.73 -14.25 -3.84
N ARG A 99 2.07 -13.99 -4.97
CA ARG A 99 2.68 -13.26 -6.10
C ARG A 99 2.65 -11.77 -5.81
N LYS A 100 3.83 -11.14 -5.76
CA LYS A 100 3.94 -9.69 -5.59
C LYS A 100 4.00 -9.03 -6.96
N PHE A 101 3.08 -8.11 -7.22
CA PHE A 101 3.15 -7.21 -8.36
C PHE A 101 4.09 -6.04 -8.00
N LYS A 102 4.96 -5.65 -8.92
CA LYS A 102 5.88 -4.52 -8.73
C LYS A 102 6.13 -3.85 -10.07
N LEU A 103 5.88 -2.54 -10.14
CA LEU A 103 6.32 -1.72 -11.26
C LEU A 103 7.82 -1.46 -11.16
N LEU A 104 8.55 -1.64 -12.27
CA LEU A 104 9.97 -1.35 -12.33
C LEU A 104 10.21 0.13 -12.70
N PRO A 105 11.36 0.71 -12.30
CA PRO A 105 11.76 2.05 -12.75
C PRO A 105 11.74 2.14 -14.28
N ALA A 106 11.43 3.32 -14.82
CA ALA A 106 11.67 3.60 -16.23
C ALA A 106 13.17 3.47 -16.52
N ALA A 107 13.51 2.93 -17.69
CA ALA A 107 14.88 2.86 -18.17
C ALA A 107 15.38 4.24 -18.62
#